data_AF-A0A8S0WHC8-F1
#
_entry.id   AF-A0A8S0WHC8-F1
#
_cell.length_a   1.000
_cell.length_b   1.000
_cell.length_c   1.000
_cell.angle_alpha   90.00
_cell.angle_beta   90.00
_cell.angle_gamma   90.00
#
_symmetry.space_group_name_H-M   'P 1'
#
loop_
_entity.id
_entity.type
_entity.pdbx_description
1 polymer ?
#
loop_
_entity_poly.entity_id
_entity_poly.type
_entity_poly.pdbx_seq_one_letter_code
_entity_poly.pdbx_strand_id
1 'polypeptide(L)'
;MKLEDKFKITYESQKAIPPNLKPSSFFPMDSWYQAELKPCAAYIGKKRAWLLYDTSEVERIRGLYPLRFASLALNDNDVLLTKTKLKKAGFSDKEIANLEPVAERQNPHNFEWYYLYKLEKRLGYFCPSPRKGKN
;
A
#
# COMPACT_ATOMS: atom_id res chain seq x y z
N MET A 1 0.50 24.40 -20.52
CA MET A 1 0.58 24.85 -19.11
C MET A 1 1.97 24.52 -18.61
N LYS A 2 2.80 25.54 -18.30
CA LYS A 2 4.21 25.33 -17.94
C LYS A 2 4.31 24.79 -16.52
N LEU A 3 5.32 23.95 -16.25
CA LEU A 3 5.57 23.36 -14.93
C LEU A 3 5.84 24.42 -13.86
N GLU A 4 6.39 25.56 -14.28
CA GLU A 4 6.68 26.75 -13.48
C GLU A 4 5.43 27.31 -12.78
N ASP A 5 4.26 27.23 -13.42
CA ASP A 5 3.00 27.73 -12.86
C ASP A 5 2.36 26.76 -11.85
N LYS A 6 2.82 25.51 -11.83
CA LYS A 6 2.26 24.45 -10.96
C LYS A 6 3.01 24.30 -9.64
N PHE A 7 4.26 24.74 -9.58
CA PHE A 7 5.12 24.52 -8.41
C PHE A 7 5.74 25.83 -7.96
N LYS A 8 5.54 26.16 -6.67
CA LYS A 8 6.17 27.31 -6.02
C LYS A 8 7.70 27.20 -5.96
N ILE A 9 8.22 25.97 -6.06
CA ILE A 9 9.65 25.66 -5.93
C ILE A 9 10.10 24.92 -7.19
N THR A 10 11.05 25.52 -7.91
CA THR A 10 11.68 24.94 -9.09
C THR A 10 13.19 25.01 -8.98
N TYR A 11 13.88 23.96 -9.43
CA TYR A 11 15.34 23.88 -9.44
C TYR A 11 15.86 23.82 -10.87
N GLU A 12 16.76 24.73 -11.23
CA GLU A 12 17.37 24.75 -12.56
C GLU A 12 18.67 23.94 -12.65
N SER A 13 19.24 23.59 -11.48
CA SER A 13 20.48 22.82 -11.36
C SER A 13 20.27 21.63 -10.45
N GLN A 14 20.76 20.46 -10.86
CA GLN A 14 20.66 19.23 -10.06
C GLN A 14 21.40 19.36 -8.72
N LYS A 15 22.49 20.13 -8.69
CA LYS A 15 23.27 20.38 -7.46
C LYS A 15 22.49 21.20 -6.43
N ALA A 16 21.48 21.95 -6.87
CA ALA A 16 20.64 22.76 -5.99
C ALA A 16 19.47 21.95 -5.40
N ILE A 17 19.22 20.72 -5.90
CA ILE A 17 18.13 19.87 -5.41
C ILE A 17 18.51 19.36 -4.02
N PRO A 18 17.69 19.64 -2.98
CA PRO A 18 17.90 19.09 -1.65
C PRO A 18 17.93 17.56 -1.66
N PRO A 19 18.73 16.92 -0.78
CA PRO A 19 18.92 15.47 -0.79
C PRO A 19 17.63 14.67 -0.48
N ASN A 20 16.67 15.28 0.23
CA ASN A 20 15.35 14.73 0.54
C ASN A 20 14.37 14.78 -0.65
N LEU A 21 14.71 15.49 -1.72
CA LEU A 21 13.89 15.51 -2.94
C LEU A 21 14.42 14.50 -3.95
N LYS A 22 13.52 13.63 -4.42
CA LYS A 22 13.86 12.55 -5.34
C LYS A 22 12.94 12.54 -6.56
N PRO A 23 13.43 12.09 -7.73
CA PRO A 23 12.56 11.80 -8.86
C PRO A 23 11.64 10.61 -8.54
N SER A 24 10.56 10.46 -9.30
CA SER A 24 9.62 9.34 -9.16
C SER A 24 10.29 7.96 -9.23
N SER A 25 11.41 7.85 -9.95
CA SER A 25 12.15 6.62 -10.12
C SER A 25 12.84 6.10 -8.85
N PHE A 26 12.93 6.91 -7.79
CA PHE A 26 13.44 6.48 -6.49
C PHE A 26 12.43 5.61 -5.71
N PHE A 27 11.13 5.73 -6.05
CA PHE A 27 10.04 5.06 -5.35
C PHE A 27 9.62 3.76 -6.06
N PRO A 28 8.83 2.89 -5.41
CA PRO A 28 8.25 1.70 -6.06
C PRO A 28 7.55 2.04 -7.37
N MET A 29 7.84 1.28 -8.42
CA MET A 29 7.32 1.54 -9.78
C MET A 29 5.88 1.04 -9.98
N ASP A 30 5.26 0.47 -8.94
CA ASP A 30 3.87 0.06 -8.99
C ASP A 30 2.96 1.24 -9.34
N SER A 31 2.08 1.06 -10.33
CA SER A 31 1.25 2.14 -10.88
C SER A 31 0.40 2.82 -9.81
N TRP A 32 -0.13 2.05 -8.86
CA TRP A 32 -0.91 2.58 -7.74
C TRP A 32 -0.05 3.45 -6.82
N TYR A 33 1.20 3.07 -6.56
CA TYR A 33 2.09 3.83 -5.68
C TYR A 33 2.48 5.14 -6.36
N GLN A 34 2.82 5.08 -7.64
CA GLN A 34 3.16 6.23 -8.46
C GLN A 34 2.00 7.22 -8.58
N ALA A 35 0.75 6.73 -8.63
CA ALA A 35 -0.44 7.58 -8.64
C ALA A 35 -0.68 8.32 -7.31
N GLU A 36 -0.18 7.79 -6.19
CA GLU A 36 -0.33 8.38 -4.86
C GLU A 36 0.73 9.41 -4.51
N LEU A 37 1.85 9.43 -5.25
CA LEU A 37 2.93 10.38 -5.04
C LEU A 37 2.46 11.82 -5.29
N LYS A 38 2.74 12.70 -4.32
CA LYS A 38 2.43 14.13 -4.43
C LYS A 38 3.70 14.91 -4.78
N PRO A 39 3.79 15.50 -5.98
CA PRO A 39 4.94 16.30 -6.34
C PRO A 39 4.94 17.59 -5.50
N CYS A 40 6.11 18.02 -5.03
CA CYS A 40 6.27 19.23 -4.22
C CYS A 40 7.16 20.28 -4.88
N ALA A 41 7.99 19.85 -5.83
CA ALA A 41 8.86 20.72 -6.62
C ALA A 41 9.05 20.13 -8.02
N ALA A 42 9.72 20.89 -8.89
CA ALA A 42 10.15 20.39 -10.19
C ALA A 42 11.61 20.75 -10.46
N TYR A 43 12.32 19.86 -11.15
CA TYR A 43 13.58 20.21 -11.78
C TYR A 43 13.32 20.64 -13.23
N ILE A 44 13.92 21.76 -13.64
CA ILE A 44 13.79 22.34 -14.98
C ILE A 44 15.19 22.59 -15.55
N GLY A 45 15.70 21.61 -16.29
CA GLY A 45 16.95 21.76 -17.03
C GLY A 45 16.71 22.19 -18.49
N LYS A 46 17.78 22.60 -19.17
CA LYS A 46 17.74 23.06 -20.58
C LYS A 46 17.07 22.08 -21.57
N LYS A 47 17.15 20.77 -21.32
CA LYS A 47 16.64 19.71 -22.22
C LYS A 47 15.59 18.79 -21.59
N ARG A 48 15.42 18.83 -20.26
CA ARG A 48 14.59 17.88 -19.52
C ARG A 48 14.04 18.57 -18.29
N ALA A 49 12.77 18.29 -18.00
CA ALA A 49 12.14 18.66 -16.75
C ALA A 49 11.46 17.43 -16.14
N TRP A 50 11.45 17.32 -14.82
CA TRP A 50 10.75 16.25 -14.11
C TRP A 50 10.27 16.71 -12.74
N LEU A 51 9.29 15.98 -12.22
CA LEU A 51 8.71 16.20 -10.90
C LEU A 51 9.62 15.66 -9.80
N LEU A 52 9.65 16.39 -8.69
CA LEU A 52 10.37 16.02 -7.48
C LEU A 52 9.38 15.78 -6.34
N TYR A 53 9.67 14.73 -5.59
CA TYR A 53 8.86 14.24 -4.48
C TYR A 53 9.72 14.21 -3.23
N ASP A 54 9.11 14.51 -2.09
CA ASP A 54 9.82 14.40 -0.82
C ASP A 54 9.93 12.94 -0.38
N THR A 55 11.06 12.53 0.18
CA THR A 55 11.24 11.17 0.69
C THR A 55 10.26 10.80 1.80
N SER A 56 9.70 11.77 2.53
CA SER A 56 8.64 11.55 3.52
C SER A 56 7.34 11.02 2.93
N GLU A 57 7.15 11.09 1.60
CA GLU A 57 6.03 10.46 0.91
C GLU A 57 5.98 8.95 1.15
N VAL A 58 7.12 8.30 1.39
CA VAL A 58 7.17 6.88 1.76
C VAL A 58 6.35 6.60 3.01
N GLU A 59 6.59 7.37 4.06
CA GLU A 59 5.90 7.21 5.34
C GLU A 59 4.45 7.69 5.27
N ARG A 60 4.17 8.75 4.49
CA ARG A 60 2.80 9.19 4.26
C ARG A 60 1.96 8.11 3.57
N ILE A 61 2.46 7.53 2.48
CA ILE A 61 1.75 6.49 1.72
C ILE A 61 1.62 5.22 2.56
N ARG A 62 2.66 4.85 3.33
CA ARG A 62 2.60 3.75 4.29
C ARG A 62 1.53 3.97 5.36
N GLY A 63 1.39 5.20 5.86
CA GLY A 63 0.35 5.56 6.82
C GLY A 63 -1.07 5.53 6.25
N LEU A 64 -1.25 5.86 4.96
CA LEU A 64 -2.54 5.79 4.28
C LEU A 64 -2.96 4.35 3.94
N TYR A 65 -1.99 3.52 3.57
CA TYR A 65 -2.25 2.16 3.08
C TYR A 65 -1.43 1.11 3.83
N PRO A 66 -1.52 1.03 5.17
CA PRO A 66 -0.64 0.18 5.97
C PRO A 66 -0.74 -1.29 5.55
N LEU A 67 -1.95 -1.76 5.19
CA LEU A 67 -2.22 -3.13 4.77
C LEU A 67 -1.58 -3.50 3.42
N ARG A 68 -1.27 -2.54 2.55
CA ARG A 68 -0.58 -2.80 1.27
C ARG A 68 0.93 -3.02 1.47
N PHE A 69 1.48 -2.54 2.58
CA PHE A 69 2.88 -2.74 2.97
C PHE A 69 3.06 -3.81 4.05
N ALA A 70 1.97 -4.47 4.46
CA ALA A 70 2.02 -5.47 5.51
C ALA A 70 2.89 -6.66 5.08
N SER A 71 4.06 -6.81 5.73
CA SER A 71 4.85 -8.02 5.66
C SER A 71 4.41 -8.94 6.78
N LEU A 72 3.75 -10.04 6.42
CA LEU A 72 3.16 -10.95 7.40
C LEU A 72 4.14 -12.08 7.71
N ALA A 73 4.54 -12.18 8.98
CA ALA A 73 5.15 -13.38 9.52
C ALA A 73 4.04 -14.45 9.66
N LEU A 74 4.06 -15.41 8.73
CA LEU A 74 3.19 -16.57 8.75
C LEU A 74 3.95 -17.72 9.39
N ASN A 75 3.35 -18.33 10.41
CA ASN A 75 3.81 -19.61 10.92
C ASN A 75 3.30 -20.73 10.01
N ASP A 76 3.81 -21.96 10.16
CA ASP A 76 3.40 -23.12 9.35
C ASP A 76 1.89 -23.42 9.44
N ASN A 77 1.30 -23.07 10.59
CA ASN A 77 -0.13 -23.21 10.85
C ASN A 77 -0.95 -22.04 10.34
N ASP A 78 -0.37 -20.95 9.87
CA ASP A 78 -1.14 -19.81 9.40
C ASP A 78 -1.53 -19.97 7.93
N VAL A 79 -2.72 -19.47 7.59
CA VAL A 79 -3.16 -19.31 6.20
C VAL A 79 -3.71 -17.90 5.98
N LEU A 80 -3.46 -17.37 4.79
CA LEU A 80 -4.11 -16.17 4.30
C LEU A 80 -5.26 -16.54 3.39
N LEU A 81 -6.47 -16.14 3.78
CA LEU A 81 -7.68 -16.37 3.03
C LEU A 81 -8.27 -15.05 2.53
N THR A 82 -8.85 -15.11 1.34
CA THR A 82 -9.71 -14.04 0.82
C THR A 82 -11.12 -14.18 1.39
N LYS A 83 -11.92 -13.11 1.34
CA LYS A 83 -13.35 -13.15 1.68
C LYS A 83 -14.09 -14.31 1.01
N THR A 84 -13.81 -14.58 -0.27
CA THR A 84 -14.43 -15.70 -1.00
C THR A 84 -14.03 -17.06 -0.45
N LYS A 85 -12.77 -17.26 -0.06
CA LYS A 85 -12.32 -18.52 0.57
C LYS A 85 -12.94 -18.70 1.96
N LEU A 86 -13.11 -17.62 2.72
CA LEU A 86 -13.82 -17.65 4.00
C LEU A 86 -15.29 -18.05 3.84
N LYS A 87 -15.99 -17.49 2.86
CA LYS A 87 -17.37 -17.91 2.54
C LYS A 87 -17.44 -19.39 2.19
N LYS A 88 -16.50 -19.90 1.38
CA LYS A 88 -16.43 -21.33 1.06
C LYS A 88 -16.11 -22.21 2.27
N ALA A 89 -15.41 -21.66 3.25
CA ALA A 89 -15.14 -22.31 4.53
C ALA A 89 -16.33 -22.26 5.51
N GLY A 90 -17.47 -21.67 5.14
CA GLY A 90 -18.69 -21.61 5.94
C GLY A 90 -18.85 -20.35 6.78
N PHE A 91 -17.95 -19.36 6.68
CA PHE A 91 -18.07 -18.10 7.40
C PHE A 91 -19.18 -17.23 6.80
N SER A 92 -20.06 -16.72 7.66
CA SER A 92 -21.06 -15.72 7.31
C SER A 92 -20.44 -14.34 7.09
N ASP A 93 -21.13 -13.45 6.37
CA ASP A 93 -20.67 -12.06 6.18
C ASP A 93 -20.50 -11.32 7.51
N LYS A 94 -21.31 -11.64 8.52
CA LYS A 94 -21.19 -11.06 9.87
C LYS A 94 -19.90 -11.51 10.57
N GLU A 95 -19.52 -12.78 10.44
CA GLU A 95 -18.27 -13.28 11.02
C GLU A 95 -17.06 -12.68 10.31
N ILE A 96 -17.09 -12.59 8.98
CA ILE A 96 -16.00 -11.98 8.19
C ILE A 96 -15.85 -10.50 8.53
N ALA A 97 -16.96 -9.76 8.74
CA ALA A 97 -16.90 -8.35 9.14
C ALA A 97 -16.26 -8.13 10.52
N ASN A 98 -16.26 -9.16 11.38
CA ASN A 98 -15.59 -9.12 12.68
C ASN A 98 -14.12 -9.56 12.61
N LEU A 99 -13.65 -10.08 11.47
CA LEU A 99 -12.24 -10.40 11.28
C LEU A 99 -11.47 -9.14 10.89
N GLU A 100 -10.32 -8.96 11.53
CA GLU A 100 -9.40 -7.89 11.16
C GLU A 100 -8.62 -8.28 9.89
N PRO A 101 -8.66 -7.46 8.83
CA PRO A 101 -7.83 -7.69 7.66
C PRO A 101 -6.36 -7.44 8.01
N VAL A 102 -5.50 -8.36 7.60
CA VAL A 102 -4.05 -8.30 7.93
C VAL A 102 -3.21 -7.79 6.77
N ALA A 103 -3.74 -7.84 5.55
CA ALA A 103 -3.08 -7.32 4.35
C ALA A 103 -4.11 -6.99 3.27
N GLU A 104 -3.69 -6.16 2.32
CA GLU A 104 -4.38 -5.91 1.06
C GLU A 104 -3.54 -6.45 -0.09
N ARG A 105 -4.20 -7.01 -1.10
CA ARG A 105 -3.56 -7.35 -2.37
C ARG A 105 -4.36 -6.80 -3.53
N GLN A 106 -3.66 -6.46 -4.59
CA GLN A 106 -4.28 -6.06 -5.84
C GLN A 106 -4.53 -7.29 -6.70
N ASN A 107 -5.73 -7.40 -7.25
CA ASN A 107 -6.04 -8.40 -8.25
C ASN A 107 -5.38 -8.01 -9.59
N PRO A 108 -4.53 -8.86 -10.17
CA PRO A 108 -3.81 -8.52 -11.40
C PRO A 108 -4.73 -8.40 -12.63
N HIS A 109 -5.96 -8.91 -12.57
CA HIS A 109 -6.88 -8.92 -13.71
C HIS A 109 -7.76 -7.66 -13.80
N ASN A 110 -8.24 -7.15 -12.66
CA ASN A 110 -9.15 -6.01 -12.62
C ASN A 110 -8.62 -4.81 -11.81
N PHE A 111 -7.40 -4.92 -11.26
CA PHE A 111 -6.72 -3.90 -10.45
C PHE A 111 -7.45 -3.51 -9.15
N GLU A 112 -8.49 -4.24 -8.76
CA GLU A 112 -9.19 -4.02 -7.50
C GLU A 112 -8.38 -4.55 -6.32
N TRP A 113 -8.45 -3.81 -5.21
CA TRP A 113 -7.86 -4.22 -3.95
C TRP A 113 -8.82 -5.11 -3.17
N TYR A 114 -8.29 -6.16 -2.57
CA TYR A 114 -9.05 -7.04 -1.70
C TYR A 114 -8.28 -7.37 -0.42
N TYR A 115 -9.02 -7.54 0.66
CA TYR A 115 -8.47 -7.90 1.96
C TYR A 115 -8.10 -9.38 2.03
N LEU A 116 -7.01 -9.62 2.77
CA LEU A 116 -6.59 -10.92 3.25
C LEU A 116 -6.78 -11.00 4.75
N TYR A 117 -7.22 -12.17 5.20
CA TYR A 117 -7.46 -12.49 6.58
C TYR A 117 -6.55 -13.64 6.99
N LYS A 118 -5.95 -13.53 8.19
CA LYS A 118 -5.09 -14.56 8.77
C LYS A 118 -5.92 -15.49 9.63
N LEU A 119 -5.83 -16.80 9.37
CA LEU A 119 -6.46 -17.83 10.18
C LEU A 119 -5.46 -18.94 10.51
N GLU A 120 -5.65 -19.57 11.67
CA GLU A 120 -4.93 -20.78 12.07
C GLU A 120 -5.56 -22.00 11.39
N LYS A 121 -4.77 -22.74 10.61
CA LYS A 121 -5.09 -24.07 10.10
C LYS A 121 -5.17 -25.02 11.29
N ARG A 122 -6.36 -25.51 11.61
CA ARG A 122 -6.51 -26.75 12.36
C ARG A 122 -7.07 -27.83 11.45
N LEU A 123 -6.50 -29.03 11.56
CA LEU A 123 -6.79 -30.22 10.78
C LEU A 123 -8.30 -30.34 10.43
N GLY A 124 -8.63 -30.15 9.16
CA GLY A 124 -9.95 -30.46 8.58
C GLY A 124 -11.01 -29.35 8.58
N TYR A 125 -10.97 -28.37 9.48
CA TYR A 125 -12.00 -27.31 9.54
C TYR A 125 -11.40 -25.97 10.01
N PHE A 126 -11.67 -24.92 9.23
CA PHE A 126 -11.35 -23.54 9.60
C PHE A 126 -12.21 -23.16 10.81
N CYS A 127 -11.61 -23.09 11.99
CA CYS A 127 -12.35 -22.71 13.19
C CYS A 127 -12.39 -21.17 13.26
N PRO A 128 -13.56 -20.53 13.42
CA PRO A 128 -13.58 -19.13 13.84
C PRO A 128 -12.83 -19.04 15.17
N SER A 129 -11.79 -18.22 15.23
CA SER A 129 -10.96 -18.09 16.43
C SER A 129 -11.86 -17.85 17.65
N PRO A 130 -11.68 -18.59 18.77
CA PRO A 130 -12.44 -18.33 19.97
C PRO A 130 -12.09 -16.92 20.46
N ARG A 131 -13.13 -16.09 20.66
CA ARG A 131 -13.00 -14.77 21.30
C ARG A 131 -12.21 -14.94 22.60
N LYS A 132 -11.00 -14.38 22.69
CA LYS A 132 -10.36 -14.13 23.99
C LYS A 132 -11.22 -13.07 24.69
N GLY A 133 -11.90 -13.49 25.76
CA GLY A 133 -12.98 -12.76 26.42
C GLY A 133 -12.59 -11.63 27.36
N LYS A 134 -13.63 -11.08 28.01
CA LYS A 134 -13.76 -10.28 29.25
C LYS A 134 -15.11 -9.53 29.15
N ASN A 135 -16.07 -9.56 30.07
CA ASN A 135 -16.18 -9.98 31.47
C ASN A 135 -17.47 -10.78 31.68
#